data_AF-A0A1E1LEW7-F1
#
_entry.id   AF-A0A1E1LEW7-F1
#
_cell.length_a   1.000
_cell.length_b   1.000
_cell.length_c   1.000
_cell.angle_alpha   90.00
_cell.angle_beta   90.00
_cell.angle_gamma   90.00
#
_symmetry.space_group_name_H-M   'P 1'
#
loop_
_entity.id
_entity.type
_entity.pdbx_description
1 polymer ?
#
loop_
_entity_poly.entity_id
_entity_poly.type
_entity_poly.pdbx_seq_one_letter_code
_entity_poly.pdbx_strand_id
1 'polypeptide(L)'
;MLASSAYRVVTTDFFHQANPQDPVKCRLYFTPTPPPIQRNPMPQSYNPAYLQHNQSWPAQGPFHPSWSPSAMGADIPPTSLIFTHGAVSDFNDAELDGFALGFARHHTVLVFEANSAYHNHRAALFPFLLDHFTASALGGRDIGGQAAVRGSVHTPIKTLILLNFSLNNNPDARSELLALDAETEVLFIAFDSITLCPEEQLNAIRKEMKAKTWFVNVLEGDYQFVFPGDLTTRVPDICGQIAGLWLNERDAGKTELTVQVEDDLVSWSEWVAPAPAPASEE
;
A
#
# COMPACT_ATOMS: atom_id res chain seq x y z
N MET A 1 0.13 31.53 -11.59
CA MET A 1 -0.88 30.52 -12.01
C MET A 1 -0.13 29.21 -12.13
N LEU A 2 -0.35 28.17 -11.34
CA LEU A 2 -1.59 27.65 -10.74
C LEU A 2 -1.38 27.35 -9.24
N ALA A 3 -2.25 27.88 -8.40
CA ALA A 3 -2.44 27.30 -7.06
C ALA A 3 -3.24 26.01 -7.27
N SER A 4 -2.55 24.87 -7.33
CA SER A 4 -3.22 23.56 -7.24
C SER A 4 -3.87 23.50 -5.87
N SER A 5 -5.20 23.45 -5.82
CA SER A 5 -5.93 23.22 -4.57
C SER A 5 -5.38 21.96 -3.91
N ALA A 6 -4.87 22.08 -2.69
CA ALA A 6 -4.43 20.93 -1.90
C ALA A 6 -5.63 19.97 -1.76
N TYR A 7 -5.53 18.78 -2.37
CA TYR A 7 -6.57 17.78 -2.23
C TYR A 7 -6.53 17.27 -0.79
N ARG A 8 -7.63 17.50 -0.07
CA ARG A 8 -7.74 17.12 1.33
C ARG A 8 -8.18 15.66 1.43
N VAL A 9 -7.28 14.81 1.92
CA VAL A 9 -7.60 13.45 2.32
C VAL A 9 -8.43 13.51 3.61
N VAL A 10 -9.52 12.75 3.63
CA VAL A 10 -10.38 12.53 4.79
C VAL A 10 -10.10 11.14 5.34
N THR A 11 -10.05 11.04 6.67
CA THR A 11 -9.90 9.77 7.38
C THR A 11 -11.11 9.50 8.27
N THR A 12 -11.55 8.25 8.35
CA THR A 12 -12.63 7.84 9.25
C THR A 12 -12.35 6.48 9.87
N ASP A 13 -12.42 6.42 11.19
CA ASP A 13 -12.19 5.21 11.99
C ASP A 13 -13.53 4.58 12.35
N PHE A 14 -13.63 3.27 12.22
CA PHE A 14 -14.82 2.51 12.58
C PHE A 14 -14.47 1.06 12.92
N PHE A 15 -15.44 0.32 13.44
CA PHE A 15 -15.34 -1.12 13.58
C PHE A 15 -16.28 -1.78 12.58
N HIS A 16 -15.77 -2.74 11.83
CA HIS A 16 -16.54 -3.59 10.94
C HIS A 16 -16.80 -4.93 11.62
N GLN A 17 -18.06 -5.35 11.72
CA GLN A 17 -18.41 -6.60 12.39
C GLN A 17 -18.17 -7.79 11.46
N ALA A 18 -17.00 -8.44 11.59
CA ALA A 18 -16.73 -9.73 10.95
C ALA A 18 -17.53 -10.88 11.56
N ASN A 19 -17.66 -10.83 12.87
CA ASN A 19 -18.49 -11.69 13.68
C ASN A 19 -18.93 -10.83 14.89
N PRO A 20 -20.13 -11.02 15.45
CA PRO A 20 -20.52 -10.39 16.72
C PRO A 20 -19.48 -10.47 17.85
N GLN A 21 -18.61 -11.49 17.82
CA GLN A 21 -17.57 -11.70 18.83
C GLN A 21 -16.20 -11.11 18.48
N ASP A 22 -15.97 -10.69 17.23
CA ASP A 22 -14.66 -10.24 16.76
C ASP A 22 -14.81 -9.06 15.78
N PRO A 23 -15.01 -7.83 16.30
CA PRO A 23 -15.06 -6.65 15.47
C PRO A 23 -13.66 -6.30 14.93
N VAL A 24 -13.57 -6.09 13.63
CA VAL A 24 -12.34 -5.66 12.96
C VAL A 24 -12.28 -4.14 13.01
N LYS A 25 -11.24 -3.60 13.61
CA LYS A 25 -11.01 -2.16 13.58
C LYS A 25 -10.54 -1.78 12.18
N CYS A 26 -11.11 -0.71 11.63
CA CYS A 26 -10.86 -0.23 10.27
C CYS A 26 -10.64 1.28 10.28
N ARG A 27 -9.86 1.76 9.30
CA ARG A 27 -9.71 3.17 8.97
C ARG A 27 -9.80 3.34 7.46
N LEU A 28 -10.69 4.20 7.01
CA LEU A 28 -10.85 4.54 5.59
C LEU A 28 -10.18 5.87 5.30
N TYR A 29 -9.40 5.93 4.23
CA TYR A 29 -8.76 7.13 3.70
C TYR A 29 -9.28 7.39 2.29
N PHE A 30 -9.78 8.61 2.03
CA PHE A 30 -10.32 8.97 0.72
C PHE A 30 -10.27 10.48 0.47
N THR A 31 -10.30 10.86 -0.81
CA THR A 31 -10.47 12.26 -1.22
C THR A 31 -11.91 12.45 -1.75
N PRO A 32 -12.77 13.31 -1.14
CA PRO A 32 -14.18 13.45 -1.52
C PRO A 32 -14.41 13.91 -2.97
N THR A 33 -13.49 14.71 -3.50
CA THR A 33 -13.47 15.10 -4.91
C THR A 33 -12.09 14.77 -5.45
N PRO A 34 -11.86 13.54 -5.93
CA PRO A 34 -10.55 13.17 -6.44
C PRO A 34 -10.16 14.10 -7.60
N PRO A 35 -8.88 14.46 -7.73
CA PRO A 35 -8.41 15.21 -8.89
C PRO A 35 -8.87 14.54 -10.19
N PRO A 36 -9.15 15.29 -11.26
CA PRO A 36 -9.04 14.70 -12.59
C PRO A 36 -7.64 14.10 -12.69
N ILE A 37 -7.53 12.80 -12.99
CA ILE A 37 -6.25 12.11 -13.12
C ILE A 37 -5.43 12.87 -14.17
N GLN A 38 -4.44 13.65 -13.71
CA GLN A 38 -3.57 14.36 -14.62
C GLN A 38 -2.58 13.35 -15.20
N ARG A 39 -2.60 13.19 -16.52
CA ARG A 39 -1.65 12.35 -17.27
C ARG A 39 -0.24 12.95 -17.34
N ASN A 40 -0.03 14.13 -16.80
CA ASN A 40 1.29 14.74 -16.73
C ASN A 40 1.99 14.26 -15.46
N PRO A 41 3.29 13.91 -15.53
CA PRO A 41 4.04 13.56 -14.35
C PRO A 41 3.93 14.72 -13.36
N MET A 42 3.44 14.43 -12.15
CA MET A 42 3.60 15.35 -11.03
C MET A 42 5.06 15.84 -11.02
N PRO A 43 5.32 17.10 -10.63
CA PRO A 43 6.70 17.56 -10.51
C PRO A 43 7.49 16.56 -9.68
N GLN A 44 8.65 16.12 -10.21
CA GLN A 44 9.57 15.14 -9.62
C GLN A 44 10.13 15.55 -8.24
N SER A 45 9.66 16.68 -7.70
CA SER A 45 9.99 17.23 -6.40
C SER A 45 8.71 17.60 -5.65
N TYR A 46 8.55 17.04 -4.45
CA TYR A 46 7.41 17.28 -3.57
C TYR A 46 7.68 18.46 -2.62
N ASN A 47 6.70 19.37 -2.45
CA ASN A 47 6.77 20.46 -1.49
C ASN A 47 5.87 20.15 -0.27
N PRO A 48 6.41 20.16 0.97
CA PRO A 48 5.71 19.74 2.19
C PRO A 48 4.53 20.62 2.63
N ALA A 49 4.30 21.80 2.04
CA ALA A 49 3.23 22.72 2.46
C ALA A 49 1.78 22.20 2.27
N TYR A 50 1.60 21.00 1.70
CA TYR A 50 0.28 20.46 1.33
C TYR A 50 -0.30 19.41 2.29
N LEU A 51 0.44 19.00 3.33
CA LEU A 51 -0.06 18.10 4.36
C LEU A 51 -0.89 18.89 5.40
N GLN A 52 -2.16 19.16 5.10
CA GLN A 52 -3.10 19.57 6.14
C GLN A 52 -3.66 18.33 6.82
N HIS A 53 -2.97 17.89 7.87
CA HIS A 53 -3.53 16.96 8.84
C HIS A 53 -4.71 17.65 9.55
N ASN A 54 -5.80 16.91 9.75
CA ASN A 54 -6.98 17.20 10.61
C ASN A 54 -8.29 17.54 9.90
N GLN A 55 -9.19 16.54 9.87
CA GLN A 55 -10.43 16.60 10.63
C GLN A 55 -10.62 15.22 11.26
N SER A 56 -10.43 15.10 12.58
CA SER A 56 -11.05 13.99 13.29
C SER A 56 -12.56 14.19 13.15
N TRP A 57 -13.23 13.27 12.45
CA TRP A 57 -14.68 13.15 12.56
C TRP A 57 -15.02 12.94 14.05
N PRO A 58 -16.16 13.48 14.54
CA PRO A 58 -16.42 13.56 15.97
C PRO A 58 -16.18 12.20 16.63
N ALA A 59 -15.32 12.22 17.65
CA ALA A 59 -15.01 11.06 18.45
C ALA A 59 -16.32 10.42 18.92
N GLN A 60 -16.51 9.15 18.52
CA GLN A 60 -17.45 8.21 19.11
C GLN A 60 -18.92 8.69 19.17
N GLY A 61 -19.62 8.58 18.04
CA GLY A 61 -21.03 8.22 18.09
C GLY A 61 -21.20 6.79 18.64
N PRO A 62 -22.38 6.42 19.18
CA PRO A 62 -22.61 5.09 19.74
C PRO A 62 -22.30 4.01 18.72
N PHE A 63 -21.83 2.86 19.23
CA PHE A 63 -21.60 1.60 18.53
C PHE A 63 -22.63 1.41 17.40
N HIS A 64 -22.21 1.57 16.14
CA HIS A 64 -23.04 1.20 15.00
C HIS A 64 -22.62 -0.21 14.57
N PRO A 65 -23.42 -1.25 14.90
CA PRO A 65 -23.08 -2.65 14.59
C PRO A 65 -23.05 -2.97 13.08
N SER A 66 -23.32 -2.00 12.23
CA SER A 66 -23.26 -2.10 10.77
C SER A 66 -22.83 -0.74 10.20
N TRP A 67 -21.53 -0.45 10.25
CA TRP A 67 -21.03 0.64 9.43
C TRP A 67 -21.26 0.25 7.97
N SER A 68 -22.01 1.06 7.23
CA SER A 68 -22.12 0.95 5.78
C SER A 68 -21.78 2.29 5.16
N PRO A 69 -21.06 2.33 4.02
CA PRO A 69 -20.76 3.58 3.33
C PRO A 69 -22.03 4.41 3.06
N SER A 70 -23.14 3.72 2.78
CA SER A 70 -24.45 4.31 2.51
C SER A 70 -25.09 5.02 3.73
N ALA A 71 -24.80 4.56 4.95
CA ALA A 71 -25.38 5.13 6.18
C ALA A 71 -24.77 6.48 6.57
N MET A 72 -23.58 6.81 6.05
CA MET A 72 -22.87 8.06 6.39
C MET A 72 -23.37 9.27 5.58
N GLY A 73 -24.26 9.09 4.59
CA GLY A 73 -24.80 10.19 3.78
C GLY A 73 -23.77 10.98 2.97
N ALA A 74 -22.50 10.53 2.98
CA ALA A 74 -21.41 11.09 2.21
C ALA A 74 -21.20 10.24 0.96
N ASP A 75 -20.90 10.88 -0.17
CA ASP A 75 -20.44 10.23 -1.40
C ASP A 75 -19.04 9.64 -1.18
N ILE A 76 -18.95 8.58 -0.35
CA ILE A 76 -17.70 7.84 -0.12
C ILE A 76 -17.37 7.12 -1.43
N PRO A 77 -16.23 7.40 -2.08
CA PRO A 77 -15.87 6.72 -3.30
C PRO A 77 -15.65 5.22 -3.05
N PRO A 78 -15.89 4.36 -4.06
CA PRO A 78 -15.59 2.93 -3.97
C PRO A 78 -14.16 2.68 -3.46
N THR A 79 -14.00 1.76 -2.51
CA THR A 79 -12.69 1.33 -2.02
C THR A 79 -11.87 0.78 -3.19
N SER A 80 -10.62 1.19 -3.37
CA SER A 80 -9.75 0.65 -4.43
C SER A 80 -8.74 -0.35 -3.87
N LEU A 81 -8.30 -0.12 -2.63
CA LEU A 81 -7.33 -0.96 -1.94
C LEU A 81 -7.85 -1.35 -0.55
N ILE A 82 -7.80 -2.64 -0.23
CA ILE A 82 -7.86 -3.11 1.16
C ILE A 82 -6.44 -3.43 1.59
N PHE A 83 -5.99 -2.82 2.69
CA PHE A 83 -4.61 -2.88 3.14
C PHE A 83 -4.53 -3.28 4.62
N THR A 84 -3.49 -4.00 5.03
CA THR A 84 -3.25 -4.28 6.45
C THR A 84 -1.82 -4.02 6.86
N HIS A 85 -1.66 -3.75 8.14
CA HIS A 85 -0.41 -3.36 8.78
C HIS A 85 0.56 -4.54 8.99
N GLY A 86 1.79 -4.23 9.38
CA GLY A 86 2.84 -5.20 9.69
C GLY A 86 2.77 -5.75 11.12
N ALA A 87 3.85 -6.40 11.55
CA ALA A 87 3.92 -6.96 12.90
C ALA A 87 4.01 -5.84 13.95
N VAL A 88 3.21 -5.95 15.03
CA VAL A 88 3.26 -5.04 16.19
C VAL A 88 3.00 -3.56 15.82
N SER A 89 2.34 -3.32 14.69
CA SER A 89 2.00 -1.98 14.20
C SER A 89 0.51 -1.67 14.36
N ASP A 90 0.13 -0.40 14.37
CA ASP A 90 -1.26 0.08 14.41
C ASP A 90 -1.51 1.18 13.36
N PHE A 91 -2.72 1.73 13.30
CA PHE A 91 -3.06 2.78 12.33
C PHE A 91 -2.29 4.11 12.48
N ASN A 92 -1.60 4.32 13.60
CA ASN A 92 -0.88 5.55 13.89
C ASN A 92 0.62 5.45 13.61
N ASP A 93 1.08 4.30 13.13
CA ASP A 93 2.45 4.17 12.64
C ASP A 93 2.65 5.02 11.39
N ALA A 94 3.67 5.87 11.43
CA ALA A 94 3.94 6.88 10.43
C ALA A 94 4.10 6.29 9.02
N GLU A 95 4.62 5.08 8.92
CA GLU A 95 4.82 4.38 7.66
C GLU A 95 3.49 3.98 7.01
N LEU A 96 2.58 3.44 7.82
CA LEU A 96 1.27 3.00 7.35
C LEU A 96 0.37 4.19 7.05
N ASP A 97 0.32 5.16 7.98
CA ASP A 97 -0.50 6.35 7.84
C ASP A 97 -0.03 7.22 6.67
N GLY A 98 1.29 7.44 6.56
CA GLY A 98 1.90 8.12 5.43
C GLY A 98 1.55 7.44 4.10
N PHE A 99 1.75 6.13 3.99
CA PHE A 99 1.40 5.38 2.78
C PHE A 99 -0.08 5.50 2.43
N ALA A 100 -0.97 5.32 3.41
CA ALA A 100 -2.41 5.40 3.18
C ALA A 100 -2.85 6.82 2.77
N LEU A 101 -2.30 7.87 3.38
CA LEU A 101 -2.51 9.26 2.98
C LEU A 101 -2.08 9.53 1.54
N GLY A 102 -0.89 9.07 1.17
CA GLY A 102 -0.35 9.20 -0.18
C GLY A 102 -1.23 8.52 -1.23
N PHE A 103 -1.61 7.27 -0.96
CA PHE A 103 -2.49 6.50 -1.83
C PHE A 103 -3.87 7.16 -1.97
N ALA A 104 -4.38 7.70 -0.87
CA ALA A 104 -5.71 8.31 -0.78
C ALA A 104 -5.90 9.57 -1.64
N ARG A 105 -4.81 10.14 -2.17
CA ARG A 105 -4.84 11.25 -3.13
C ARG A 105 -5.36 10.84 -4.51
N HIS A 106 -5.21 9.57 -4.87
CA HIS A 106 -5.61 9.03 -6.16
C HIS A 106 -6.82 8.10 -6.05
N HIS A 107 -6.89 7.35 -4.96
CA HIS A 107 -7.85 6.25 -4.78
C HIS A 107 -8.38 6.21 -3.34
N THR A 108 -9.30 5.29 -3.04
CA THR A 108 -9.75 5.07 -1.66
C THR A 108 -9.03 3.85 -1.08
N VAL A 109 -8.50 3.93 0.14
CA VAL A 109 -7.90 2.79 0.83
C VAL A 109 -8.60 2.52 2.16
N LEU A 110 -8.99 1.26 2.36
CA LEU A 110 -9.46 0.73 3.63
C LEU A 110 -8.30 0.01 4.30
N VAL A 111 -7.85 0.52 5.44
CA VAL A 111 -6.85 -0.13 6.28
C VAL A 111 -7.57 -0.86 7.41
N PHE A 112 -7.18 -2.11 7.70
CA PHE A 112 -7.73 -2.87 8.81
C PHE A 112 -6.66 -3.39 9.76
N GLU A 113 -7.00 -3.38 11.05
CA GLU A 113 -6.18 -3.90 12.14
C GLU A 113 -6.55 -5.35 12.41
N ALA A 114 -5.53 -6.19 12.60
CA ALA A 114 -5.73 -7.58 12.97
C ALA A 114 -4.88 -7.89 14.20
N ASN A 115 -5.53 -8.40 15.24
CA ASN A 115 -4.95 -8.61 16.57
C ASN A 115 -4.03 -9.84 16.67
N SER A 116 -3.40 -10.28 15.58
CA SER A 116 -2.57 -11.47 15.63
C SER A 116 -1.24 -11.33 14.88
N ALA A 117 -0.23 -12.00 15.41
CA ALA A 117 1.02 -12.30 14.72
C ALA A 117 0.83 -13.34 13.59
N TYR A 118 -0.39 -13.83 13.37
CA TYR A 118 -0.69 -14.91 12.42
C TYR A 118 -1.21 -14.35 11.10
N HIS A 119 -0.42 -14.47 10.04
CA HIS A 119 -0.78 -14.08 8.67
C HIS A 119 -2.07 -14.77 8.16
N ASN A 120 -2.43 -15.96 8.67
CA ASN A 120 -3.63 -16.69 8.22
C ASN A 120 -4.94 -16.03 8.69
N HIS A 121 -4.96 -15.53 9.93
CA HIS A 121 -6.11 -14.80 10.43
C HIS A 121 -6.29 -13.48 9.66
N ARG A 122 -5.17 -12.76 9.42
CA ARG A 122 -5.17 -11.58 8.54
C ARG A 122 -5.68 -11.89 7.14
N ALA A 123 -5.20 -12.98 6.54
CA ALA A 123 -5.59 -13.41 5.20
C ALA A 123 -7.09 -13.68 5.09
N ALA A 124 -7.70 -14.26 6.13
CA ALA A 124 -9.14 -14.54 6.19
C ALA A 124 -10.02 -13.27 6.25
N LEU A 125 -9.48 -12.13 6.68
CA LEU A 125 -10.22 -10.87 6.73
C LEU A 125 -10.42 -10.23 5.35
N PHE A 126 -9.54 -10.49 4.38
CA PHE A 126 -9.69 -9.96 3.02
C PHE A 126 -10.99 -10.37 2.32
N PRO A 127 -11.30 -11.68 2.13
CA PRO A 127 -12.55 -12.08 1.50
C PRO A 127 -13.77 -11.56 2.26
N PHE A 128 -13.71 -11.54 3.59
CA PHE A 128 -14.79 -11.02 4.41
C PHE A 128 -15.04 -9.50 4.20
N LEU A 129 -13.98 -8.70 4.12
CA LEU A 129 -14.10 -7.28 3.83
C LEU A 129 -14.59 -7.05 2.39
N LEU A 130 -14.19 -7.89 1.43
CA LEU A 130 -14.66 -7.79 0.05
C LEU A 130 -16.16 -8.04 -0.13
N ASP A 131 -16.82 -8.72 0.82
CA ASP A 131 -18.29 -8.85 0.83
C ASP A 131 -19.00 -7.49 1.03
N HIS A 132 -18.29 -6.49 1.55
CA HIS A 132 -18.84 -5.18 1.92
C HIS A 132 -18.15 -4.01 1.20
N PHE A 133 -16.93 -4.20 0.70
CA PHE A 133 -16.09 -3.18 0.09
C PHE A 133 -15.63 -3.62 -1.30
N THR A 134 -15.79 -2.76 -2.30
CA THR A 134 -15.54 -3.08 -3.71
C THR A 134 -14.08 -2.82 -4.12
N ALA A 135 -13.11 -3.47 -3.49
CA ALA A 135 -11.69 -3.23 -3.79
C ALA A 135 -11.23 -3.89 -5.10
N SER A 136 -10.26 -3.27 -5.77
CA SER A 136 -9.59 -3.79 -6.97
C SER A 136 -8.18 -4.30 -6.69
N ALA A 137 -7.65 -4.01 -5.51
CA ALA A 137 -6.34 -4.46 -5.05
C ALA A 137 -6.37 -4.85 -3.57
N LEU A 138 -5.51 -5.81 -3.22
CA LEU A 138 -5.18 -6.15 -1.84
C LEU A 138 -3.75 -5.74 -1.55
N GLY A 139 -3.43 -5.48 -0.29
CA GLY A 139 -2.06 -5.19 0.07
C GLY A 139 -1.77 -5.26 1.55
N GLY A 140 -0.51 -5.08 1.88
CA GLY A 140 -0.13 -4.90 3.26
C GLY A 140 1.36 -4.63 3.42
N ARG A 141 1.71 -4.25 4.66
CA ARG A 141 3.09 -4.05 5.08
C ARG A 141 3.63 -5.32 5.72
N ASP A 142 4.84 -5.76 5.36
CA ASP A 142 5.53 -6.90 6.01
C ASP A 142 4.65 -8.17 6.11
N ILE A 143 4.28 -8.65 7.31
CA ILE A 143 3.39 -9.81 7.50
C ILE A 143 1.99 -9.55 6.93
N GLY A 144 1.59 -8.29 6.81
CA GLY A 144 0.38 -7.88 6.12
C GLY A 144 0.45 -8.11 4.62
N GLY A 145 1.63 -7.91 4.02
CA GLY A 145 1.87 -8.25 2.62
C GLY A 145 1.76 -9.75 2.37
N GLN A 146 2.30 -10.58 3.27
CA GLN A 146 2.12 -12.03 3.23
C GLN A 146 0.66 -12.44 3.37
N ALA A 147 -0.07 -11.81 4.30
CA ALA A 147 -1.49 -12.03 4.45
C ALA A 147 -2.28 -11.64 3.19
N ALA A 148 -1.89 -10.57 2.49
CA ALA A 148 -2.50 -10.18 1.23
C ALA A 148 -2.25 -11.19 0.11
N VAL A 149 -1.03 -11.72 0.00
CA VAL A 149 -0.69 -12.81 -0.93
C VAL A 149 -1.57 -14.04 -0.67
N ARG A 150 -1.64 -14.50 0.58
CA ARG A 150 -2.50 -15.64 0.96
C ARG A 150 -3.99 -15.37 0.76
N GLY A 151 -4.44 -14.17 1.14
CA GLY A 151 -5.82 -13.74 0.96
C GLY A 151 -6.23 -13.74 -0.50
N SER A 152 -5.34 -13.32 -1.39
CA SER A 152 -5.60 -13.22 -2.83
C SER A 152 -6.05 -14.54 -3.46
N VAL A 153 -5.52 -15.68 -2.99
CA VAL A 153 -5.88 -17.03 -3.45
C VAL A 153 -7.37 -17.33 -3.25
N HIS A 154 -7.98 -16.69 -2.25
CA HIS A 154 -9.38 -16.90 -1.87
C HIS A 154 -10.30 -15.77 -2.33
N THR A 155 -9.82 -14.89 -3.22
CA THR A 155 -10.58 -13.73 -3.71
C THR A 155 -10.49 -13.64 -5.23
N PRO A 156 -11.41 -12.92 -5.90
CA PRO A 156 -11.27 -12.62 -7.32
C PRO A 156 -10.19 -11.56 -7.60
N ILE A 157 -9.56 -10.97 -6.57
CA ILE A 157 -8.63 -9.85 -6.73
C ILE A 157 -7.26 -10.36 -7.17
N LYS A 158 -6.79 -9.82 -8.30
CA LYS A 158 -5.51 -10.19 -8.94
C LYS A 158 -4.45 -9.09 -8.89
N THR A 159 -4.69 -8.02 -8.14
CA THR A 159 -3.73 -6.91 -7.99
C THR A 159 -3.24 -6.85 -6.55
N LEU A 160 -1.93 -6.91 -6.35
CA LEU A 160 -1.28 -6.90 -5.04
C LEU A 160 -0.33 -5.71 -4.89
N ILE A 161 -0.40 -5.02 -3.75
CA ILE A 161 0.52 -3.94 -3.38
C ILE A 161 1.21 -4.31 -2.06
N LEU A 162 2.51 -4.58 -2.13
CA LEU A 162 3.28 -5.18 -1.04
C LEU A 162 4.35 -4.18 -0.58
N LEU A 163 4.14 -3.57 0.58
CA LEU A 163 5.06 -2.61 1.19
C LEU A 163 6.00 -3.34 2.15
N ASN A 164 7.31 -3.24 1.97
CA ASN A 164 8.30 -3.94 2.80
C ASN A 164 7.96 -5.41 3.01
N PHE A 165 7.58 -6.10 1.94
CA PHE A 165 7.29 -7.54 2.01
C PHE A 165 8.48 -8.28 2.59
N SER A 166 8.27 -9.13 3.59
CA SER A 166 9.36 -9.88 4.20
C SER A 166 9.45 -11.29 3.61
N LEU A 167 10.65 -11.64 3.13
CA LEU A 167 10.96 -12.98 2.62
C LEU A 167 11.50 -13.87 3.73
N ASN A 168 12.29 -13.31 4.66
CA ASN A 168 13.09 -14.09 5.59
C ASN A 168 12.38 -14.42 6.92
N ASN A 169 11.26 -13.78 7.23
CA ASN A 169 10.48 -14.08 8.45
C ASN A 169 9.39 -15.15 8.25
N ASN A 170 9.22 -15.68 7.03
CA ASN A 170 8.25 -16.70 6.71
C ASN A 170 8.85 -17.71 5.69
N PRO A 171 9.06 -18.99 6.09
CA PRO A 171 9.66 -19.98 5.20
C PRO A 171 8.82 -20.27 3.94
N ASP A 172 7.53 -20.00 3.97
CA ASP A 172 6.62 -20.22 2.84
C ASP A 172 6.49 -19.00 1.92
N ALA A 173 7.06 -17.84 2.27
CA ALA A 173 6.88 -16.60 1.51
C ALA A 173 7.31 -16.75 0.04
N ARG A 174 8.44 -17.43 -0.20
CA ARG A 174 8.92 -17.72 -1.56
C ARG A 174 7.94 -18.60 -2.34
N SER A 175 7.51 -19.72 -1.76
CA SER A 175 6.61 -20.65 -2.45
C SER A 175 5.25 -20.03 -2.72
N GLU A 176 4.75 -19.19 -1.81
CA GLU A 176 3.51 -18.43 -1.97
C GLU A 176 3.57 -17.43 -3.13
N LEU A 177 4.65 -16.66 -3.24
CA LEU A 177 4.86 -15.74 -4.37
C LEU A 177 4.94 -16.50 -5.71
N LEU A 178 5.64 -17.62 -5.74
CA LEU A 178 5.77 -18.45 -6.95
C LEU A 178 4.47 -19.20 -7.32
N ALA A 179 3.55 -19.36 -6.36
CA ALA A 179 2.25 -19.97 -6.60
C ALA A 179 1.24 -19.01 -7.22
N LEU A 180 1.50 -17.70 -7.24
CA LEU A 180 0.64 -16.72 -7.90
C LEU A 180 0.53 -17.00 -9.40
N ASP A 181 -0.68 -16.86 -9.93
CA ASP A 181 -0.97 -17.13 -11.34
C ASP A 181 -0.48 -16.01 -12.27
N ALA A 182 -0.52 -16.26 -13.58
CA ALA A 182 -0.04 -15.31 -14.59
C ALA A 182 -0.96 -14.09 -14.80
N GLU A 183 -2.17 -14.12 -14.25
CA GLU A 183 -3.11 -12.99 -14.27
C GLU A 183 -2.84 -12.03 -13.12
N THR A 184 -2.14 -12.50 -12.09
CA THR A 184 -1.79 -11.70 -10.91
C THR A 184 -0.72 -10.67 -11.25
N GLU A 185 -0.91 -9.44 -10.75
CA GLU A 185 -0.03 -8.30 -10.89
C GLU A 185 0.41 -7.83 -9.51
N VAL A 186 1.72 -7.69 -9.29
CA VAL A 186 2.29 -7.42 -7.98
C VAL A 186 3.18 -6.19 -8.04
N LEU A 187 2.89 -5.18 -7.23
CA LEU A 187 3.77 -4.07 -6.94
C LEU A 187 4.51 -4.33 -5.64
N PHE A 188 5.82 -4.51 -5.72
CA PHE A 188 6.72 -4.51 -4.56
C PHE A 188 7.23 -3.09 -4.34
N ILE A 189 7.15 -2.63 -3.09
CA ILE A 189 7.82 -1.40 -2.64
C ILE A 189 8.70 -1.83 -1.49
N ALA A 190 10.02 -1.79 -1.68
CA ALA A 190 10.97 -2.19 -0.64
C ALA A 190 12.13 -1.20 -0.57
N PHE A 191 12.80 -1.20 0.59
CA PHE A 191 14.00 -0.43 0.78
C PHE A 191 15.23 -1.29 0.56
N ASP A 192 16.27 -0.68 -0.01
CA ASP A 192 17.54 -1.32 -0.35
C ASP A 192 18.27 -1.92 0.87
N SER A 193 18.06 -1.33 2.05
CA SER A 193 18.78 -1.69 3.27
C SER A 193 18.06 -2.76 4.11
N ILE A 194 16.96 -3.33 3.61
CA ILE A 194 16.16 -4.31 4.37
C ILE A 194 16.76 -5.71 4.26
N THR A 195 17.29 -6.20 5.39
CA THR A 195 17.79 -7.57 5.52
C THR A 195 16.69 -8.63 5.47
N LEU A 196 15.44 -8.25 5.78
CA LEU A 196 14.28 -9.15 5.74
C LEU A 196 13.79 -9.47 4.32
N CYS A 197 14.18 -8.66 3.34
CA CYS A 197 13.84 -8.82 1.94
C CYS A 197 14.98 -8.28 1.07
N PRO A 198 16.12 -8.99 1.03
CA PRO A 198 17.27 -8.52 0.26
C PRO A 198 16.87 -8.38 -1.22
N GLU A 199 17.21 -7.25 -1.82
CA GLU A 199 16.83 -6.91 -3.19
C GLU A 199 17.22 -8.01 -4.19
N GLU A 200 18.41 -8.58 -4.05
CA GLU A 200 18.89 -9.67 -4.91
C GLU A 200 17.98 -10.91 -4.84
N GLN A 201 17.54 -11.29 -3.64
CA GLN A 201 16.64 -12.43 -3.44
C GLN A 201 15.25 -12.14 -4.01
N LEU A 202 14.73 -10.94 -3.77
CA LEU A 202 13.46 -10.52 -4.34
C LEU A 202 13.51 -10.52 -5.87
N ASN A 203 14.57 -9.97 -6.46
CA ASN A 203 14.77 -9.94 -7.91
C ASN A 203 14.91 -11.35 -8.51
N ALA A 204 15.57 -12.29 -7.82
CA ALA A 204 15.60 -13.68 -8.24
C ALA A 204 14.19 -14.31 -8.26
N ILE A 205 13.41 -14.11 -7.19
CA ILE A 205 12.04 -14.62 -7.10
C ILE A 205 11.15 -14.00 -8.17
N ARG A 206 11.22 -12.67 -8.37
CA ARG A 206 10.44 -11.95 -9.39
C ARG A 206 10.65 -12.49 -10.80
N LYS A 207 11.88 -12.93 -11.12
CA LYS A 207 12.19 -13.56 -12.43
C LYS A 207 11.59 -14.96 -12.59
N GLU A 208 11.36 -15.67 -11.47
CA GLU A 208 10.75 -17.00 -11.46
C GLU A 208 9.21 -16.95 -11.38
N MET A 209 8.65 -15.84 -10.89
CA MET A 209 7.19 -15.66 -10.75
C MET A 209 6.49 -15.70 -12.11
N LYS A 210 5.33 -16.34 -12.14
CA LYS A 210 4.40 -16.28 -13.30
C LYS A 210 3.64 -14.96 -13.33
N ALA A 211 3.33 -14.43 -12.15
CA ALA A 211 2.70 -13.13 -11.96
C ALA A 211 3.60 -12.02 -12.51
N LYS A 212 2.98 -10.96 -13.05
CA LYS A 212 3.72 -9.77 -13.49
C LYS A 212 4.14 -8.96 -12.28
N THR A 213 5.37 -8.47 -12.27
CA THR A 213 5.91 -7.76 -11.11
C THR A 213 6.46 -6.38 -11.47
N TRP A 214 6.18 -5.41 -10.61
CA TRP A 214 6.77 -4.09 -10.58
C TRP A 214 7.50 -3.89 -9.27
N PHE A 215 8.54 -3.07 -9.28
CA PHE A 215 9.38 -2.83 -8.12
C PHE A 215 9.73 -1.37 -7.99
N VAL A 216 9.47 -0.85 -6.80
CA VAL A 216 9.92 0.44 -6.32
C VAL A 216 11.03 0.18 -5.32
N ASN A 217 12.24 0.57 -5.69
CA ASN A 217 13.40 0.54 -4.80
C ASN A 217 13.51 1.88 -4.08
N VAL A 218 13.40 1.88 -2.76
CA VAL A 218 13.54 3.09 -1.95
C VAL A 218 14.93 3.11 -1.33
N LEU A 219 15.76 4.06 -1.76
CA LEU A 219 17.15 4.15 -1.32
C LEU A 219 17.28 4.66 0.11
N GLU A 220 18.31 4.17 0.80
CA GLU A 220 18.77 4.65 2.12
C GLU A 220 17.75 4.57 3.26
N GLY A 221 16.66 3.81 3.11
CA GLY A 221 15.74 3.55 4.21
C GLY A 221 15.92 2.17 4.83
N ASP A 222 15.62 2.05 6.11
CA ASP A 222 15.60 0.77 6.81
C ASP A 222 14.18 0.18 6.89
N TYR A 223 14.07 -1.00 7.50
CA TYR A 223 12.80 -1.72 7.65
C TYR A 223 11.73 -0.92 8.44
N GLN A 224 12.18 -0.04 9.34
CA GLN A 224 11.35 0.79 10.21
C GLN A 224 11.09 2.18 9.62
N PHE A 225 11.53 2.46 8.38
CA PHE A 225 11.48 3.79 7.76
C PHE A 225 12.05 4.88 8.68
N VAL A 226 13.14 4.58 9.39
CA VAL A 226 13.75 5.57 10.29
C VAL A 226 14.49 6.59 9.44
N PHE A 227 13.79 7.67 9.12
CA PHE A 227 14.34 8.85 8.49
C PHE A 227 14.40 10.02 9.49
N PRO A 228 15.26 11.02 9.28
CA PRO A 228 15.26 12.20 10.13
C PRO A 228 14.01 13.06 9.90
N GLY A 229 13.45 13.57 11.00
CA GLY A 229 12.38 14.57 10.97
C GLY A 229 11.10 14.06 10.32
N ASP A 230 10.58 14.79 9.33
CA ASP A 230 9.30 14.51 8.70
C ASP A 230 9.40 13.55 7.50
N LEU A 231 10.61 13.14 7.12
CA LEU A 231 10.84 12.14 6.08
C LEU A 231 10.24 10.78 6.44
N THR A 232 10.15 10.44 7.73
CA THR A 232 9.51 9.22 8.24
C THR A 232 8.04 9.10 7.81
N THR A 233 7.37 10.22 7.58
CA THR A 233 6.00 10.26 7.04
C THR A 233 6.00 10.55 5.54
N ARG A 234 6.91 11.41 5.07
CA ARG A 234 6.95 11.89 3.69
C ARG A 234 7.35 10.82 2.68
N VAL A 235 8.33 9.98 3.00
CA VAL A 235 8.76 8.87 2.13
C VAL A 235 7.64 7.84 1.93
N PRO A 236 6.97 7.32 2.98
CA PRO A 236 5.82 6.45 2.80
C PRO A 236 4.68 7.12 2.04
N ASP A 237 4.43 8.41 2.27
CA ASP A 237 3.43 9.20 1.51
C ASP A 237 3.73 9.28 0.00
N ILE A 238 5.00 9.45 -0.39
CA ILE A 238 5.40 9.34 -1.79
C ILE A 238 5.18 7.91 -2.32
N CYS A 239 5.54 6.89 -1.55
CA CYS A 239 5.32 5.49 -1.94
C CYS A 239 3.84 5.18 -2.15
N GLY A 240 2.96 5.71 -1.29
CA GLY A 240 1.51 5.61 -1.42
C GLY A 240 1.00 6.25 -2.72
N GLN A 241 1.51 7.44 -3.06
CA GLN A 241 1.16 8.10 -4.32
C GLN A 241 1.60 7.29 -5.54
N ILE A 242 2.83 6.79 -5.54
CA ILE A 242 3.35 5.94 -6.61
C ILE A 242 2.47 4.70 -6.78
N ALA A 243 2.08 4.05 -5.68
CA ALA A 243 1.18 2.90 -5.69
C ALA A 243 -0.21 3.25 -6.24
N GLY A 244 -0.76 4.41 -5.89
CA GLY A 244 -2.02 4.91 -6.42
C GLY A 244 -1.94 5.16 -7.94
N LEU A 245 -0.89 5.83 -8.40
CA LEU A 245 -0.65 6.06 -9.82
C LEU A 245 -0.48 4.74 -10.60
N TRP A 246 0.29 3.80 -10.05
CA TRP A 246 0.51 2.47 -10.63
C TRP A 246 -0.79 1.64 -10.72
N LEU A 247 -1.68 1.77 -9.73
CA LEU A 247 -2.97 1.08 -9.76
C LEU A 247 -3.84 1.56 -10.92
N ASN A 248 -3.80 2.87 -11.20
CA ASN A 248 -4.53 3.48 -12.30
C ASN A 248 -3.97 3.08 -13.68
N GLU A 249 -2.65 3.16 -13.86
CA GLU A 249 -1.99 2.84 -15.12
C GLU A 249 -0.57 2.34 -14.87
N ARG A 250 -0.20 1.24 -15.54
CA ARG A 250 1.13 0.63 -15.45
C ARG A 250 1.53 0.06 -16.80
N ASP A 251 2.79 0.25 -17.15
CA ASP A 251 3.40 -0.29 -18.36
C ASP A 251 4.05 -1.64 -18.05
N ALA A 252 3.68 -2.69 -18.79
CA ALA A 252 4.22 -4.03 -18.60
C ALA A 252 5.71 -4.15 -19.00
N GLY A 253 6.23 -3.21 -19.79
CA GLY A 253 7.63 -3.13 -20.19
C GLY A 253 8.50 -2.24 -19.30
N LYS A 254 7.91 -1.49 -18.36
CA LYS A 254 8.62 -0.59 -17.45
C LYS A 254 8.27 -0.91 -16.00
N THR A 255 9.08 -1.75 -15.38
CA THR A 255 8.78 -2.39 -14.11
C THR A 255 9.63 -1.93 -12.94
N GLU A 256 10.65 -1.10 -13.16
CA GLU A 256 11.52 -0.61 -12.09
C GLU A 256 11.36 0.91 -11.90
N LEU A 257 11.34 1.35 -10.66
CA LEU A 257 11.35 2.76 -10.26
C LEU A 257 12.17 2.92 -8.99
N THR A 258 12.89 4.03 -8.87
CA THR A 258 13.69 4.35 -7.69
C THR A 258 13.12 5.58 -6.98
N VAL A 259 13.01 5.51 -5.65
CA VAL A 259 12.73 6.65 -4.78
C VAL A 259 14.01 6.95 -4.01
N GLN A 260 14.38 8.23 -3.91
CA GLN A 260 15.58 8.66 -3.21
C GLN A 260 15.34 9.93 -2.41
N VAL A 261 16.16 10.13 -1.38
CA VAL A 261 16.18 11.33 -0.56
C VAL A 261 17.52 12.02 -0.75
N GLU A 262 17.51 13.26 -1.23
CA GLU A 262 18.70 14.10 -1.37
C GLU A 262 18.39 15.47 -0.74
N ASP A 263 19.23 15.95 0.19
CA ASP A 263 19.04 17.25 0.85
C ASP A 263 17.61 17.48 1.40
N ASP A 264 17.07 16.50 2.12
CA ASP A 264 15.69 16.47 2.65
C ASP A 264 14.58 16.51 1.59
N LEU A 265 14.92 16.40 0.31
CA LEU A 265 13.97 16.32 -0.79
C LEU A 265 13.76 14.88 -1.21
N VAL A 266 12.49 14.44 -1.18
CA VAL A 266 12.10 13.13 -1.71
C VAL A 266 11.80 13.29 -3.20
N SER A 267 12.48 12.51 -4.02
CA SER A 267 12.29 12.45 -5.47
C SER A 267 12.16 11.00 -5.93
N TRP A 268 11.65 10.79 -7.14
CA TRP A 268 11.56 9.46 -7.73
C TRP A 268 11.82 9.49 -9.24
N SER A 269 12.34 8.39 -9.76
CA SER A 269 12.64 8.23 -11.18
C SER A 269 11.37 7.99 -12.00
N GLU A 270 11.49 8.07 -13.32
CA GLU A 270 10.49 7.45 -14.19
C GLU A 270 10.55 5.93 -14.07
N TRP A 271 9.46 5.26 -14.45
CA TRP A 271 9.46 3.80 -14.64
C TRP A 271 10.38 3.43 -15.80
N VAL A 272 11.27 2.47 -15.60
CA VAL A 272 12.21 1.96 -16.60
C VAL A 272 12.08 0.46 -16.77
N ALA A 273 12.57 -0.05 -17.91
CA ALA A 273 12.66 -1.48 -18.14
C ALA A 273 13.66 -2.12 -17.15
N PRO A 274 13.44 -3.39 -16.75
CA PRO A 274 14.37 -4.09 -15.89
C PRO A 274 15.73 -4.18 -16.55
N ALA A 275 16.80 -4.03 -15.75
CA ALA A 275 18.15 -4.17 -16.26
C ALA A 275 18.35 -5.55 -16.92
N PRO A 276 19.05 -5.63 -18.06
CA PRO A 276 19.35 -6.90 -18.68
C PRO A 276 20.11 -7.79 -17.69
N ALA A 277 19.83 -9.09 -17.71
CA ALA A 277 20.58 -10.04 -16.89
C ALA A 277 22.08 -9.91 -17.23
N PRO A 278 22.99 -9.90 -16.23
CA PRO A 278 24.41 -9.96 -16.51
C PRO A 278 24.68 -11.18 -17.40
N ALA A 279 25.48 -11.01 -18.45
CA ALA A 279 25.85 -12.11 -19.32
C ALA A 279 26.46 -13.22 -18.46
N SER A 280 25.91 -14.43 -18.54
CA SER A 280 26.52 -15.59 -17.89
C SER A 280 27.92 -15.76 -18.48
N GLU A 281 28.96 -15.59 -17.66
CA GLU A 281 30.30 -16.03 -18.02
C GLU A 281 30.25 -17.56 -18.15
N GLU A 282 30.31 -18.07 -19.39
CA GLU A 282 30.48 -19.50 -19.71
C GLU A 282 31.90 -19.98 -19.41
#